data_AF-A0A521GGL2-F1
#
_entry.id   AF-A0A521GGL2-F1
#
_cell.length_a   1.000
_cell.length_b   1.000
_cell.length_c   1.000
_cell.angle_alpha   90.00
_cell.angle_beta   90.00
_cell.angle_gamma   90.00
#
_symmetry.space_group_name_H-M   'P 1'
#
loop_
_entity.id
_entity.type
_entity.pdbx_description
1 polymer ?
#
loop_
_entity_poly.entity_id
_entity_poly.type
_entity_poly.pdbx_seq_one_letter_code
_entity_poly.pdbx_strand_id
1 'polypeptide(L)' 'MNRVKRYIFSFKGQGQMPEEDVQLLHDCAHVVDASRRAVLVETDTRKILNELTARLTDWSVSEEKYIPLPSVQYRVR' A
#
# COMPACT_ATOMS: atom_id res chain seq x y z
N MET A 1 -18.39 11.18 7.61
CA MET A 1 -17.60 10.94 6.37
C MET A 1 -16.34 10.20 6.77
N ASN A 2 -16.24 8.90 6.48
CA ASN A 2 -14.95 8.22 6.61
C ASN A 2 -14.02 8.81 5.55
N ARG A 3 -12.86 9.32 5.96
CA ARG A 3 -11.85 9.78 5.01
C ARG A 3 -11.19 8.54 4.42
N VAL A 4 -11.22 8.47 3.10
CA VAL A 4 -10.49 7.49 2.31
C VAL A 4 -9.00 7.66 2.61
N LYS A 5 -8.32 6.54 2.90
CA LYS A 5 -6.89 6.50 3.25
C LYS A 5 -6.16 5.50 2.36
N ARG A 6 -4.88 5.77 2.12
CA ARG A 6 -4.01 4.94 1.31
C ARG A 6 -3.03 4.16 2.17
N TYR A 7 -2.83 2.91 1.80
CA TYR A 7 -2.00 1.95 2.52
C TYR A 7 -1.12 1.20 1.53
N ILE A 8 0.14 1.03 1.89
CA ILE A 8 1.12 0.28 1.12
C ILE A 8 1.22 -1.11 1.76
N PHE A 9 0.85 -2.13 1.01
CA PHE A 9 1.08 -3.53 1.32
C PHE A 9 2.40 -3.94 0.68
N SER A 10 3.41 -4.28 1.48
CA SER A 10 4.72 -4.72 1.00
C SER A 10 4.94 -6.21 1.28
N PHE A 11 5.17 -6.99 0.24
CA PHE A 11 5.41 -8.43 0.36
C PHE A 11 6.79 -8.73 0.95
N LYS A 12 6.83 -9.46 2.06
CA LYS A 12 8.04 -9.86 2.79
C LYS A 12 8.48 -11.30 2.50
N GLY A 13 7.65 -12.10 1.85
CA GLY A 13 8.01 -13.46 1.45
C GLY A 13 9.17 -13.51 0.45
N GLN A 14 9.62 -14.74 0.17
CA GLN A 14 10.63 -15.01 -0.83
C GLN A 14 9.99 -15.21 -2.21
N GLY A 15 10.69 -14.79 -3.27
CA GLY A 15 10.22 -14.96 -4.64
C GLY A 15 9.26 -13.87 -5.12
N GLN A 16 8.35 -14.25 -6.02
CA GLN A 16 7.33 -13.35 -6.56
C GLN A 16 6.14 -13.25 -5.59
N MET A 17 5.36 -12.17 -5.71
CA MET A 17 4.13 -12.02 -4.94
C MET A 17 3.14 -13.12 -5.36
N PRO A 18 2.46 -13.79 -4.42
CA PRO A 18 1.41 -14.75 -4.74
C PRO A 18 0.29 -14.06 -5.50
N GLU A 19 -0.14 -14.62 -6.64
CA GLU A 19 -1.23 -14.06 -7.44
C GLU A 19 -2.55 -14.04 -6.65
N GLU A 20 -2.77 -15.02 -5.78
CA GLU A 20 -3.92 -15.10 -4.88
C GLU A 20 -4.01 -13.92 -3.90
N ASP A 21 -2.87 -13.48 -3.36
CA ASP A 21 -2.80 -12.34 -2.45
C ASP A 21 -3.08 -11.03 -3.19
N VAL A 22 -2.53 -10.89 -4.40
CA VAL A 22 -2.77 -9.72 -5.26
C VAL A 22 -4.23 -9.65 -5.66
N GLN A 23 -4.83 -10.78 -6.04
CA GLN A 23 -6.25 -10.85 -6.37
C GLN A 23 -7.13 -10.50 -5.17
N LEU A 24 -6.79 -10.99 -3.97
CA LEU A 24 -7.50 -10.63 -2.74
C LEU A 24 -7.47 -9.12 -2.47
N LEU A 25 -6.33 -8.47 -2.70
CA LEU A 25 -6.21 -7.01 -2.57
C LEU A 25 -7.11 -6.27 -3.58
N HIS A 26 -7.20 -6.77 -4.82
CA HIS A 26 -8.10 -6.24 -5.85
C HIS A 26 -9.59 -6.43 -5.51
N ASP A 27 -9.96 -7.57 -4.89
CA ASP A 27 -11.35 -7.88 -4.58
C ASP A 27 -11.86 -7.10 -3.35
N CYS A 28 -10.98 -6.83 -2.39
CA CYS A 28 -11.36 -6.20 -1.12
C CYS A 28 -11.16 -4.68 -1.09
N ALA A 29 -10.25 -4.13 -1.88
CA ALA A 29 -9.88 -2.71 -1.82
C ALA A 29 -9.62 -2.13 -3.22
N HIS A 30 -9.62 -0.80 -3.30
CA HIS A 30 -9.26 -0.14 -4.55
C HIS A 30 -7.74 -0.10 -4.70
N VAL A 31 -7.18 -0.90 -5.60
CA VAL A 31 -5.74 -0.87 -5.92
C VAL A 31 -5.44 0.38 -6.76
N VAL A 32 -4.59 1.25 -6.22
CA VAL A 32 -4.17 2.50 -6.87
C VAL A 32 -2.93 2.28 -7.74
N ASP A 33 -1.98 1.51 -7.23
CA ASP A 33 -0.72 1.21 -7.91
C ASP A 33 -0.18 -0.16 -7.47
N ALA A 34 0.58 -0.80 -8.33
CA ALA A 34 1.21 -2.09 -8.06
C ALA A 34 2.64 -2.12 -8.62
N SER A 35 3.56 -2.51 -7.77
CA SER A 35 4.97 -2.75 -8.09
C SER A 35 5.30 -4.22 -7.88
N ARG A 36 6.52 -4.63 -8.26
CA ARG A 36 6.97 -6.02 -8.13
C ARG A 36 6.87 -6.61 -6.71
N ARG A 37 6.91 -5.77 -5.67
CA ARG A 37 6.90 -6.22 -4.25
C ARG A 37 5.97 -5.42 -3.34
N ALA A 38 5.21 -4.50 -3.89
CA ALA A 38 4.32 -3.67 -3.08
C ALA A 38 3.09 -3.26 -3.87
N VAL A 39 1.95 -3.19 -3.19
CA VAL A 39 0.66 -2.77 -3.74
C VAL A 39 0.16 -1.60 -2.90
N LEU A 40 -0.16 -0.50 -3.56
CA LEU A 40 -0.81 0.65 -2.96
C LEU A 40 -2.31 0.46 -3.09
N VAL A 41 -3.00 0.42 -1.94
CA VAL A 41 -4.45 0.29 -1.89
C VAL A 41 -5.07 1.48 -1.19
N GLU A 42 -6.29 1.77 -1.59
CA GLU A 42 -7.11 2.83 -1.04
C GLU A 42 -8.38 2.20 -0.43
N THR A 43 -8.65 2.54 0.83
CA THR A 43 -9.85 2.07 1.54
C THR A 43 -10.30 3.11 2.57
N ASP A 44 -11.62 3.21 2.75
CA ASP A 44 -12.25 4.03 3.79
C ASP A 44 -12.60 3.22 5.05
N THR A 45 -12.36 1.90 5.00
CA THR A 45 -12.90 0.95 5.95
C THR A 45 -11.77 0.23 6.68
N ARG A 46 -11.57 0.59 7.95
CA ARG A 46 -10.58 -0.05 8.82
C ARG A 46 -10.81 -1.55 9.01
N LYS A 47 -12.05 -2.02 8.85
CA LYS A 47 -12.39 -3.45 8.90
C LYS A 47 -11.72 -4.24 7.77
N ILE A 48 -11.77 -3.73 6.53
CA ILE A 48 -11.11 -4.36 5.37
C ILE A 48 -9.60 -4.41 5.60
N LEU A 49 -9.00 -3.32 6.10
CA LEU A 49 -7.57 -3.29 6.42
C LEU A 49 -7.17 -4.37 7.43
N ASN A 50 -7.95 -4.51 8.52
CA ASN A 50 -7.69 -5.52 9.55
C ASN A 50 -7.84 -6.95 9.00
N GLU A 51 -8.86 -7.19 8.17
CA GLU A 51 -9.09 -8.49 7.54
C GLU A 51 -7.95 -8.86 6.58
N LEU A 52 -7.54 -7.94 5.71
CA LEU A 52 -6.41 -8.12 4.81
C LEU A 52 -5.12 -8.38 5.58
N THR A 53 -4.85 -7.62 6.64
CA THR A 53 -3.64 -7.82 7.47
C THR A 53 -3.64 -9.18 8.18
N ALA A 54 -4.81 -9.68 8.57
CA ALA A 54 -4.92 -11.00 9.20
C ALA A 54 -4.73 -12.16 8.21
N ARG A 55 -5.14 -11.99 6.95
CA ARG A 55 -5.02 -13.01 5.90
C ARG A 55 -3.67 -12.99 5.20
N LEU A 56 -3.09 -11.81 5.02
CA LEU A 56 -1.82 -11.59 4.32
C LEU A 56 -0.64 -11.59 5.29
N THR A 57 -0.35 -12.74 5.90
CA THR A 57 0.65 -12.86 6.98
C THR A 57 2.09 -12.55 6.52
N ASP A 58 2.39 -12.77 5.24
CA ASP A 58 3.69 -12.47 4.64
C ASP A 58 3.82 -11.02 4.14
N TRP A 59 2.86 -10.16 4.47
CA TRP A 59 2.82 -8.77 4.04
C TRP A 59 2.94 -7.82 5.22
N SER A 60 3.69 -6.73 5.03
CA SER A 60 3.71 -5.61 5.96
C SER A 60 2.84 -4.48 5.44
N VAL A 61 2.07 -3.85 6.31
CA VAL A 61 1.18 -2.75 5.95
C VAL A 61 1.64 -1.44 6.57
N SER A 62 1.66 -0.37 5.78
CA SER A 62 1.96 0.98 6.26
C SER A 62 1.03 2.00 5.62
N GLU A 63 0.51 2.95 6.39
CA GLU A 63 -0.22 4.10 5.83
C GLU A 63 0.72 4.93 4.94
N GLU A 64 0.25 5.34 3.75
CA GLU A 64 1.01 6.21 2.86
C GLU A 64 1.31 7.54 3.57
N LYS A 65 2.59 7.92 3.61
CA LYS A 65 3.03 9.18 4.18
C LYS A 65 3.52 10.08 3.08
N TYR A 66 3.02 11.31 3.05
CA TYR A 66 3.57 12.36 2.22
C TYR A 66 4.95 12.77 2.77
N ILE A 67 6.00 12.61 1.96
CA ILE A 67 7.34 13.10 2.27
C ILE A 67 7.62 14.28 1.32
N PRO A 68 7.64 15.53 1.83
CA PRO A 68 8.00 16.67 1.00
C PRO A 68 9.47 16.55 0.58
N LEU A 69 9.73 16.64 -0.73
CA LEU A 69 11.10 16.71 -1.24
C LEU A 69 11.74 18.06 -0.85
N PRO A 70 13.00 18.08 -0.39
CA PRO A 70 13.69 19.33 -0.11
C PRO A 70 13.85 20.13 -1.40
N SER A 71 13.36 21.37 -1.40
CA SER A 71 13.54 22.29 -2.54
C SER A 71 15.02 22.65 -2.67
N VAL A 72 15.69 22.16 -3.70
CA VAL A 72 17.06 22.56 -4.02
C VAL A 72 17.01 24.01 -4.54
N GLN A 73 17.30 24.97 -3.67
CA GLN A 73 17.48 26.37 -4.10
C GLN A 73 18.87 26.51 -4.73
N TYR A 74 18.97 26.36 -6.06
CA TYR A 74 20.15 26.79 -6.79
C TYR A 74 20.17 28.32 -6.85
N ARG A 75 21.03 28.96 -6.04
CA ARG A 75 21.42 30.36 -6.27
C ARG A 75 22.43 30.38 -7.41
N VAL A 76 21.97 30.67 -8.62
CA VAL A 76 22.87 31.08 -9.71
C VAL A 76 23.45 32.44 -9.33
N ARG A 77 24.77 32.55 -9.27
CA ARG A 77 25.50 33.81 -9.13
C ARG A 77 25.78 34.40 -10.50
#